data_AF-A0A2W5ZDR0-F1
#
_entry.id   AF-A0A2W5ZDR0-F1
#
_cell.length_a   1.000
_cell.length_b   1.000
_cell.length_c   1.000
_cell.angle_alpha   90.00
_cell.angle_beta   90.00
_cell.angle_gamma   90.00
#
_symmetry.space_group_name_H-M   'P 1'
#
loop_
_entity.id
_entity.type
_entity.pdbx_description
1 polymer ?
#
loop_
_entity_poly.entity_id
_entity_poly.type
_entity_poly.pdbx_seq_one_letter_code
_entity_poly.pdbx_strand_id
1 'polypeptide(L)'
;MATRLLQRPHGSADRSSRTDEHRGRHGTPRRAAAPGALEVPDLSSAGHLPNLREGGLPPDKSWLPRQRRGTTPQMIGRYPDYDVFDAADTWDAATRAVVDKRMRVGGREYTYFAPAEQPTLRAFCDICLAQDAEPRVPVAQMVDQKLAEGRLDGYQYADMPDDRETWHLVLRGLDEIAMSRYGKRDFADCETSAQKAIVGFLSEGELGGGTWDSLNVKRAWSVCMRIILAEFYSHPWAWNEIGFGGPAYPRGFMRLGPTSVREPFEKPGATDEDPVRVDVPGQE
;
A
#
# COMPACT_ATOMS: atom_id res chain seq x y z
N MET A 1 -11.94 19.50 51.85
CA MET A 1 -10.58 19.43 52.45
C MET A 1 -10.08 18.00 52.37
N ALA A 2 -9.14 17.72 51.48
CA ALA A 2 -8.09 16.71 51.62
C ALA A 2 -7.19 16.82 50.38
N THR A 3 -5.91 16.98 50.62
CA THR A 3 -4.90 17.60 49.74
C THR A 3 -4.02 16.53 49.09
N ARG A 4 -3.63 16.76 47.84
CA ARG A 4 -2.61 16.02 47.07
C ARG A 4 -1.28 15.92 47.85
N LEU A 5 -0.66 14.74 47.84
CA LEU A 5 0.74 14.56 48.26
C LEU A 5 1.61 14.23 47.04
N LEU A 6 2.43 15.20 46.67
CA LEU A 6 3.61 15.07 45.81
C LEU A 6 4.75 14.49 46.66
N GLN A 7 5.51 13.54 46.13
CA GLN A 7 6.86 13.22 46.62
C GLN A 7 7.90 13.53 45.54
N ARG A 8 8.96 14.21 46.00
CA ARG A 8 10.11 14.74 45.26
C ARG A 8 11.30 13.76 45.30
N PRO A 9 12.33 13.95 44.45
CA PRO A 9 13.38 12.98 44.17
C PRO A 9 14.62 13.12 45.08
N HIS A 10 15.32 12.01 45.29
CA HIS A 10 16.71 11.90 45.77
C HIS A 10 17.44 11.01 44.75
N GLY A 11 18.67 11.20 44.30
CA GLY A 11 19.81 12.03 44.68
C GLY A 11 21.05 11.27 44.16
N SER A 12 21.97 11.93 43.45
CA SER A 12 23.18 11.31 42.88
C SER A 12 24.38 11.43 43.81
N ALA A 13 25.24 10.39 43.83
CA ALA A 13 26.70 10.38 43.98
C ALA A 13 27.07 8.86 44.11
N ASP A 14 28.18 8.29 43.63
CA ASP A 14 29.51 8.83 43.39
C ASP A 14 30.30 7.85 42.48
N ARG A 15 31.37 8.34 41.85
CA ARG A 15 32.35 7.55 41.09
C ARG A 15 33.23 6.72 42.03
N SER A 16 33.54 5.49 41.65
CA SER A 16 34.88 4.97 41.87
C SER A 16 35.33 4.07 40.72
N SER A 17 36.55 4.35 40.28
CA SER A 17 37.33 3.68 39.25
C SER A 17 37.84 2.32 39.73
N ARG A 18 37.61 1.27 38.96
CA ARG A 18 38.51 0.11 38.91
C ARG A 18 38.74 -0.29 37.45
N THR A 19 39.99 -0.08 37.05
CA THR A 19 40.67 -0.73 35.94
C THR A 19 40.63 -2.24 36.13
N ASP A 20 40.26 -2.99 35.10
CA ASP A 20 40.81 -4.33 34.91
C ASP A 20 40.93 -4.63 33.41
N GLU A 21 42.18 -4.75 32.98
CA GLU A 21 42.57 -5.25 31.68
C GLU A 21 42.42 -6.78 31.71
N HIS A 22 41.56 -7.36 30.86
CA HIS A 22 41.87 -8.68 30.35
C HIS A 22 41.44 -8.85 28.89
N ARG A 23 42.49 -8.86 28.07
CA ARG A 23 42.57 -9.32 26.69
C ARG A 23 42.14 -10.79 26.61
N GLY A 24 41.13 -11.08 25.78
CA GLY A 24 40.72 -12.45 25.45
C GLY A 24 39.86 -12.47 24.18
N ARG A 25 40.49 -12.32 23.01
CA ARG A 25 39.84 -12.55 21.72
C ARG A 25 39.64 -14.07 21.54
N HIS A 26 38.48 -14.58 21.93
CA HIS A 26 37.95 -15.83 21.39
C HIS A 26 36.95 -15.47 20.30
N GLY A 27 37.38 -15.59 19.04
CA GLY A 27 36.48 -15.55 17.89
C GLY A 27 35.60 -16.80 17.93
N THR A 28 34.35 -16.63 18.30
CA THR A 28 33.33 -17.66 18.10
C THR A 28 33.10 -17.78 16.59
N PRO A 29 33.31 -18.95 15.97
CA PRO A 29 32.98 -19.11 14.57
C PRO A 29 31.48 -18.88 14.37
N ARG A 30 31.17 -18.00 13.41
CA ARG A 30 29.80 -17.70 12.98
C ARG A 30 29.13 -19.03 12.62
N ARG A 31 28.17 -19.46 13.43
CA ARG A 31 27.37 -20.66 13.15
C ARG A 31 26.79 -20.50 11.74
N ALA A 32 27.04 -21.47 10.87
CA ALA A 32 26.44 -21.50 9.55
C ALA A 32 24.92 -21.39 9.70
N ALA A 33 24.31 -20.48 8.93
CA ALA A 33 22.87 -20.29 8.94
C ALA A 33 22.18 -21.62 8.60
N ALA A 34 21.11 -21.94 9.32
CA ALA A 34 20.30 -23.11 9.00
C ALA A 34 19.77 -22.97 7.56
N PRO A 35 19.72 -24.06 6.77
CA PRO A 35 19.16 -24.01 5.42
C PRO A 35 17.72 -23.49 5.49
N GLY A 36 17.45 -22.34 4.86
CA GLY A 36 16.16 -21.66 4.88
C GLY A 36 16.08 -20.36 5.69
N ALA A 37 17.17 -19.90 6.31
CA ALA A 37 17.24 -18.55 6.85
C ALA A 37 17.22 -17.53 5.69
N LEU A 38 16.14 -16.76 5.57
CA LEU A 38 16.08 -15.60 4.70
C LEU A 38 17.24 -14.66 5.06
N GLU A 39 18.05 -14.25 4.08
CA GLU A 39 18.98 -13.14 4.28
C GLU A 39 18.16 -11.92 4.70
N VAL A 40 18.42 -11.43 5.90
CA VAL A 40 17.79 -10.22 6.40
C VAL A 40 18.30 -9.09 5.51
N PRO A 41 17.43 -8.33 4.83
CA PRO A 41 17.87 -7.18 4.05
C PRO A 41 18.69 -6.27 4.97
N ASP A 42 19.87 -5.85 4.51
CA ASP A 42 20.66 -4.87 5.26
C ASP A 42 19.93 -3.52 5.27
N LEU A 43 19.16 -3.29 6.33
CA LEU A 43 18.41 -2.05 6.56
C LEU A 43 19.33 -0.86 6.91
N SER A 44 20.65 -1.07 7.06
CA SER A 44 21.61 0.01 7.33
C SER A 44 22.02 0.78 6.08
N SER A 45 21.78 0.21 4.89
CA SER A 45 22.02 0.87 3.60
C SER A 45 20.74 1.46 3.03
N ALA A 46 20.74 2.74 2.67
CA ALA A 46 19.58 3.40 2.05
C ALA A 46 19.33 2.98 0.58
N GLY A 47 20.20 2.18 -0.05
CA GLY A 47 20.10 1.84 -1.48
C GLY A 47 18.83 1.05 -1.86
N HIS A 48 18.13 0.49 -0.88
CA HIS A 48 16.82 -0.15 -1.07
C HIS A 48 15.64 0.84 -0.95
N LEU A 49 15.88 2.15 -0.84
CA LEU A 49 14.78 3.12 -0.77
C LEU A 49 14.28 3.46 -2.18
N PRO A 50 12.96 3.54 -2.39
CA PRO A 50 12.39 3.81 -3.72
C PRO A 50 12.92 5.10 -4.38
N ASN A 51 13.23 6.12 -3.58
CA ASN A 51 13.70 7.43 -4.05
C ASN A 51 15.17 7.43 -4.51
N LEU A 52 15.91 6.35 -4.26
CA LEU A 52 17.32 6.20 -4.63
C LEU A 52 17.52 5.25 -5.82
N ARG A 53 16.44 4.86 -6.50
CA ARG A 53 16.48 4.06 -7.72
C ARG A 53 17.07 4.86 -8.88
N GLU A 54 17.89 4.21 -9.71
CA GLU A 54 18.35 4.79 -10.96
C GLU A 54 17.14 5.02 -11.89
N GLY A 55 16.99 6.26 -12.39
CA GLY A 55 15.82 6.67 -13.16
C GLY A 55 14.53 6.92 -12.34
N GLY A 56 14.55 6.70 -11.02
CA GLY A 56 13.46 7.04 -10.10
C GLY A 56 12.16 6.25 -10.25
N LEU A 57 12.10 5.26 -11.15
CA LEU A 57 10.91 4.46 -11.42
C LEU A 57 11.07 3.03 -10.87
N PRO A 58 9.99 2.40 -10.35
CA PRO A 58 10.01 0.98 -10.04
C PRO A 58 10.26 0.15 -11.33
N PRO A 59 10.90 -1.02 -11.22
CA PRO A 59 11.01 -1.93 -12.34
C PRO A 59 9.61 -2.32 -12.83
N ASP A 60 9.47 -2.47 -14.14
CA ASP A 60 8.22 -2.96 -14.73
C ASP A 60 7.92 -4.36 -14.21
N LYS A 61 6.68 -4.62 -13.80
CA LYS A 61 6.25 -5.87 -13.16
C LYS A 61 6.33 -7.12 -14.06
N SER A 62 6.76 -7.00 -15.31
CA SER A 62 7.00 -8.13 -16.23
C SER A 62 8.05 -9.14 -15.75
N TRP A 63 8.93 -8.76 -14.80
CA TRP A 63 9.87 -9.71 -14.17
C TRP A 63 9.18 -10.65 -13.17
N LEU A 64 7.97 -10.32 -12.69
CA LEU A 64 7.22 -11.20 -11.79
C LEU A 64 6.66 -12.42 -12.54
N PRO A 65 6.62 -13.60 -11.90
CA PRO A 65 6.05 -14.77 -12.51
C PRO A 65 4.53 -14.64 -12.71
N ARG A 66 4.02 -15.42 -13.67
CA ARG A 66 2.58 -15.57 -13.87
C ARG A 66 1.94 -16.34 -12.73
N GLN A 67 0.79 -15.87 -12.28
CA GLN A 67 -0.02 -16.53 -11.26
C GLN A 67 -0.56 -17.87 -11.79
N ARG A 68 -0.35 -18.95 -11.03
CA ARG A 68 -0.78 -20.32 -11.35
C ARG A 68 -1.95 -20.80 -10.50
N ARG A 69 -2.06 -20.33 -9.24
CA ARG A 69 -3.17 -20.62 -8.33
C ARG A 69 -3.83 -19.33 -7.85
N GLY A 70 -5.16 -19.35 -7.68
CA GLY A 70 -5.91 -18.15 -7.30
C GLY A 70 -5.87 -17.05 -8.35
N THR A 71 -6.37 -15.87 -7.98
CA THR A 71 -6.38 -14.67 -8.83
C THR A 71 -5.62 -13.56 -8.15
N THR A 72 -4.70 -12.94 -8.89
CA THR A 72 -4.06 -11.66 -8.55
C THR A 72 -4.48 -10.62 -9.57
N PRO A 73 -4.28 -9.32 -9.30
CA PRO A 73 -4.38 -8.32 -10.35
C PRO A 73 -3.45 -8.70 -11.50
N GLN A 74 -3.97 -8.70 -12.73
CA GLN A 74 -3.22 -8.97 -13.96
C GLN A 74 -2.59 -10.37 -14.07
N MET A 75 -2.96 -11.31 -13.19
CA MET A 75 -2.42 -12.68 -13.14
C MET A 75 -0.89 -12.72 -13.07
N ILE A 76 -0.32 -11.75 -12.36
CA ILE A 76 1.11 -11.67 -12.01
C ILE A 76 1.24 -11.50 -10.50
N GLY A 77 2.31 -11.98 -9.91
CA GLY A 77 2.51 -11.84 -8.47
C GLY A 77 3.76 -12.55 -7.99
N ARG A 78 4.26 -12.14 -6.82
CA ARG A 78 5.46 -12.74 -6.22
C ARG A 78 5.24 -14.17 -5.72
N TYR A 79 3.97 -14.56 -5.55
CA TYR A 79 3.56 -15.85 -4.99
C TYR A 79 2.67 -16.63 -5.96
N PRO A 80 3.24 -17.16 -7.06
CA PRO A 80 2.49 -17.74 -8.17
C PRO A 80 1.66 -18.98 -7.79
N ASP A 81 2.03 -19.69 -6.72
CA ASP A 81 1.32 -20.89 -6.23
C ASP A 81 0.54 -20.64 -4.92
N TYR A 82 0.25 -19.38 -4.61
CA TYR A 82 -0.48 -18.98 -3.42
C TYR A 82 -1.91 -18.59 -3.77
N ASP A 83 -2.87 -19.09 -2.99
CA ASP A 83 -4.26 -18.68 -3.03
C ASP A 83 -4.78 -18.54 -1.60
N VAL A 84 -5.16 -17.32 -1.23
CA VAL A 84 -5.67 -16.99 0.10
C VAL A 84 -6.95 -17.75 0.45
N PHE A 85 -7.71 -18.20 -0.56
CA PHE A 85 -8.90 -19.02 -0.34
C PHE A 85 -8.59 -20.46 0.08
N ASP A 86 -7.34 -20.93 -0.03
CA ASP A 86 -6.92 -22.20 0.59
C ASP A 86 -7.05 -22.13 2.13
N ALA A 87 -7.07 -20.93 2.72
CA ALA A 87 -7.30 -20.71 4.15
C ALA A 87 -8.78 -20.43 4.49
N ALA A 88 -9.69 -20.46 3.51
CA ALA A 88 -11.07 -20.04 3.72
C ALA A 88 -11.79 -20.88 4.78
N ASP A 89 -11.46 -22.18 4.89
CA ASP A 89 -11.99 -23.09 5.89
C ASP A 89 -11.62 -22.70 7.33
N THR A 90 -10.53 -21.94 7.51
CA THR A 90 -10.08 -21.44 8.81
C THR A 90 -10.86 -20.22 9.29
N TRP A 91 -11.56 -19.50 8.41
CA TRP A 91 -12.30 -18.28 8.75
C TRP A 91 -13.65 -18.58 9.40
N ASP A 92 -14.03 -17.75 10.38
CA ASP A 92 -15.37 -17.77 10.95
C ASP A 92 -16.42 -17.20 9.97
N ALA A 93 -17.70 -17.32 10.34
CA ALA A 93 -18.79 -16.88 9.47
C ALA A 93 -18.76 -15.37 9.19
N ALA A 94 -18.38 -14.55 10.19
CA ALA A 94 -18.31 -13.11 10.04
C ALA A 94 -17.20 -12.70 9.06
N THR A 95 -16.01 -13.30 9.19
CA THR A 95 -14.88 -13.04 8.29
C THR A 95 -15.21 -13.46 6.86
N ARG A 96 -15.80 -14.65 6.66
CA ARG A 96 -16.24 -15.09 5.34
C ARG A 96 -17.24 -14.13 4.71
N ALA A 97 -18.22 -13.65 5.49
CA ALA A 97 -19.21 -12.69 4.99
C ALA A 97 -18.56 -11.37 4.53
N VAL A 98 -17.53 -10.88 5.23
CA VAL A 98 -16.77 -9.68 4.83
C VAL A 98 -15.98 -9.93 3.56
N VAL A 99 -15.27 -11.06 3.46
CA VAL A 99 -14.49 -11.42 2.26
C VAL A 99 -15.41 -11.58 1.05
N ASP A 100 -16.52 -12.30 1.20
CA ASP A 100 -17.56 -12.45 0.18
C ASP A 100 -18.13 -11.10 -0.28
N LYS A 101 -18.37 -10.18 0.66
CA LYS A 101 -18.85 -8.83 0.33
C LYS A 101 -17.87 -8.14 -0.61
N ARG A 102 -16.56 -8.20 -0.33
CA ARG A 102 -15.51 -7.58 -1.17
C ARG A 102 -15.47 -8.18 -2.56
N MET A 103 -15.55 -9.50 -2.66
CA MET A 103 -15.54 -10.22 -3.95
C MET A 103 -16.72 -9.87 -4.87
N ARG A 104 -17.86 -9.46 -4.30
CA ARG A 104 -19.07 -9.12 -5.08
C ARG A 104 -19.11 -7.66 -5.55
N VAL A 105 -18.23 -6.78 -5.07
CA VAL A 105 -18.32 -5.33 -5.35
C VAL A 105 -18.15 -5.00 -6.83
N GLY A 106 -17.27 -5.72 -7.54
CA GLY A 106 -16.98 -5.42 -8.95
C GLY A 106 -18.16 -5.54 -9.91
N GLY A 107 -19.21 -6.28 -9.54
CA GLY A 107 -20.43 -6.41 -10.35
C GLY A 107 -21.56 -5.43 -9.98
N ARG A 108 -21.30 -4.44 -9.13
CA ARG A 108 -22.32 -3.48 -8.66
C ARG A 108 -22.25 -2.18 -9.42
N GLU A 109 -23.42 -1.59 -9.63
CA GLU A 109 -23.57 -0.22 -10.13
C GLU A 109 -23.07 0.80 -9.10
N TYR A 110 -22.56 1.92 -9.60
CA TYR A 110 -22.19 3.08 -8.79
C TYR A 110 -23.45 3.71 -8.18
N THR A 111 -23.34 4.12 -6.92
CA THR A 111 -24.44 4.70 -6.14
C THR A 111 -24.11 6.08 -5.60
N TYR A 112 -22.84 6.45 -5.56
CA TYR A 112 -22.37 7.75 -5.08
C TYR A 112 -21.97 8.67 -6.23
N PHE A 113 -21.14 8.19 -7.15
CA PHE A 113 -20.64 8.99 -8.28
C PHE A 113 -21.60 9.00 -9.46
N ALA A 114 -21.77 10.16 -10.07
CA ALA A 114 -22.60 10.32 -11.25
C ALA A 114 -21.97 9.60 -12.46
N PRO A 115 -22.76 9.14 -13.45
CA PRO A 115 -22.25 8.45 -14.64
C PRO A 115 -21.10 9.16 -15.37
N ALA A 116 -21.10 10.49 -15.37
CA ALA A 116 -20.05 11.30 -16.00
C ALA A 116 -18.70 11.22 -15.27
N GLU A 117 -18.68 10.95 -13.97
CA GLU A 117 -17.46 10.92 -13.15
C GLU A 117 -16.77 9.55 -13.15
N GLN A 118 -17.54 8.49 -13.45
CA GLN A 118 -17.07 7.11 -13.31
C GLN A 118 -15.87 6.76 -14.22
N PRO A 119 -15.78 7.23 -15.49
CA PRO A 119 -14.60 6.98 -16.31
C PRO A 119 -13.32 7.54 -15.68
N THR A 120 -13.37 8.79 -15.22
CA THR A 120 -12.23 9.46 -14.57
C THR A 120 -11.88 8.79 -13.25
N LEU A 121 -12.87 8.39 -12.45
CA LEU A 121 -12.64 7.62 -11.22
C LEU A 121 -11.91 6.29 -11.48
N ARG A 122 -12.36 5.52 -12.48
CA ARG A 122 -11.71 4.24 -12.84
C ARG A 122 -10.29 4.45 -13.31
N ALA A 123 -10.08 5.35 -14.26
CA ALA A 123 -8.75 5.66 -14.78
C ALA A 123 -7.81 6.15 -13.67
N PHE A 124 -8.29 7.01 -12.78
CA PHE A 124 -7.50 7.52 -11.66
C PHE A 124 -7.08 6.39 -10.71
N CYS A 125 -8.01 5.53 -10.29
CA CYS A 125 -7.70 4.39 -9.42
C CYS A 125 -6.72 3.42 -10.10
N ASP A 126 -6.92 3.11 -11.38
CA ASP A 126 -6.06 2.18 -12.13
C ASP A 126 -4.64 2.72 -12.28
N ILE A 127 -4.47 4.03 -12.53
CA ILE A 127 -3.15 4.68 -12.60
C ILE A 127 -2.46 4.68 -11.25
N CYS A 128 -3.17 5.03 -10.17
CA CYS A 128 -2.62 5.03 -8.81
C CYS A 128 -2.13 3.65 -8.36
N LEU A 129 -2.76 2.57 -8.87
CA LEU A 129 -2.50 1.19 -8.45
C LEU A 129 -1.75 0.37 -9.50
N ALA A 130 -1.31 0.99 -10.61
CA ALA A 130 -0.68 0.31 -11.75
C ALA A 130 -1.49 -0.92 -12.25
N GLN A 131 -2.82 -0.77 -12.33
CA GLN A 131 -3.72 -1.78 -12.86
C GLN A 131 -3.87 -1.65 -14.38
N ASP A 132 -2.84 -2.01 -15.12
CA ASP A 132 -2.77 -1.77 -16.57
C ASP A 132 -3.67 -2.71 -17.38
N ALA A 133 -3.94 -3.93 -16.90
CA ALA A 133 -4.76 -4.93 -17.60
C ALA A 133 -5.70 -5.70 -16.66
N GLU A 134 -6.66 -6.44 -17.22
CA GLU A 134 -7.50 -7.37 -16.46
C GLU A 134 -6.74 -8.66 -16.07
N PRO A 135 -7.15 -9.34 -14.97
CA PRO A 135 -8.19 -8.93 -14.02
C PRO A 135 -7.74 -7.78 -13.10
N ARG A 136 -8.64 -6.85 -12.74
CA ARG A 136 -8.36 -5.73 -11.83
C ARG A 136 -9.18 -5.81 -10.54
N VAL A 137 -8.58 -5.40 -9.43
CA VAL A 137 -9.36 -5.08 -8.23
C VAL A 137 -10.31 -3.93 -8.56
N PRO A 138 -11.62 -4.04 -8.29
CA PRO A 138 -12.62 -3.03 -8.64
C PRO A 138 -12.61 -1.85 -7.67
N VAL A 139 -11.46 -1.19 -7.51
CA VAL A 139 -11.23 -0.16 -6.48
C VAL A 139 -12.17 1.02 -6.66
N ALA A 140 -12.46 1.44 -7.89
CA ALA A 140 -13.40 2.52 -8.17
C ALA A 140 -14.79 2.24 -7.56
N GLN A 141 -15.30 1.01 -7.72
CA GLN A 141 -16.59 0.60 -7.15
C GLN A 141 -16.51 0.47 -5.62
N MET A 142 -15.37 0.03 -5.07
CA MET A 142 -15.16 -0.05 -3.62
C MET A 142 -15.11 1.34 -2.98
N VAL A 143 -14.45 2.31 -3.63
CA VAL A 143 -14.44 3.73 -3.25
C VAL A 143 -15.87 4.29 -3.28
N ASP A 144 -16.60 4.10 -4.38
CA ASP A 144 -18.00 4.53 -4.51
C ASP A 144 -18.86 3.99 -3.36
N GLN A 145 -18.80 2.69 -3.11
CA GLN A 145 -19.56 2.07 -2.04
C GLN A 145 -19.19 2.63 -0.66
N LYS A 146 -17.90 2.83 -0.37
CA LYS A 146 -17.44 3.37 0.93
C LYS A 146 -17.98 4.78 1.15
N LEU A 147 -17.95 5.64 0.12
CA LEU A 147 -18.44 7.00 0.18
C LEU A 147 -19.97 7.06 0.26
N ALA A 148 -20.69 6.20 -0.49
CA ALA A 148 -22.14 6.04 -0.40
C ALA A 148 -22.60 5.64 1.01
N GLU A 149 -21.89 4.70 1.63
CA GLU A 149 -22.18 4.19 2.98
C GLU A 149 -21.73 5.16 4.09
N GLY A 150 -21.07 6.28 3.76
CA GLY A 150 -20.57 7.25 4.74
C GLY A 150 -19.48 6.70 5.66
N ARG A 151 -18.77 5.64 5.24
CA ARG A 151 -17.71 4.99 6.03
C ARG A 151 -16.39 5.76 5.93
N LEU A 152 -16.38 6.99 6.42
CA LEU A 152 -15.22 7.89 6.48
C LEU A 152 -14.36 7.61 7.72
N ASP A 153 -13.21 8.26 7.82
CA ASP A 153 -12.21 7.96 8.86
C ASP A 153 -12.43 8.74 10.17
N GLY A 154 -13.53 9.51 10.26
CA GLY A 154 -13.94 10.21 11.48
C GLY A 154 -13.13 11.48 11.79
N TYR A 155 -12.30 11.96 10.86
CA TYR A 155 -11.62 13.25 10.94
C TYR A 155 -11.62 13.94 9.57
N GLN A 156 -11.42 15.26 9.58
CA GLN A 156 -11.31 16.10 8.38
C GLN A 156 -10.21 17.14 8.61
N TYR A 157 -9.46 17.49 7.56
CA TYR A 157 -8.52 18.61 7.64
C TYR A 157 -9.27 19.94 7.71
N ALA A 158 -8.83 20.86 8.57
CA ALA A 158 -9.54 22.12 8.81
C ALA A 158 -9.63 23.06 7.58
N ASP A 159 -8.73 22.91 6.61
CA ASP A 159 -8.66 23.70 5.37
C ASP A 159 -9.19 22.94 4.14
N MET A 160 -9.81 21.77 4.35
CA MET A 160 -10.35 20.94 3.27
C MET A 160 -11.87 20.83 3.39
N PRO A 161 -12.59 20.62 2.28
CA PRO A 161 -13.96 20.12 2.29
C PRO A 161 -14.08 18.75 2.97
N ASP A 162 -15.32 18.26 3.13
CA ASP A 162 -15.55 16.85 3.51
C ASP A 162 -14.89 15.91 2.50
N ASP A 163 -14.48 14.71 2.93
CA ASP A 163 -13.80 13.73 2.06
C ASP A 163 -14.63 13.46 0.79
N ARG A 164 -15.94 13.33 0.94
CA ARG A 164 -16.91 13.10 -0.14
C ARG A 164 -16.91 14.20 -1.20
N GLU A 165 -16.90 15.46 -0.77
CA GLU A 165 -16.84 16.60 -1.68
C GLU A 165 -15.45 16.71 -2.32
N THR A 166 -14.39 16.43 -1.55
CA THR A 166 -13.01 16.38 -2.04
C THR A 166 -12.88 15.43 -3.24
N TRP A 167 -13.52 14.25 -3.20
CA TRP A 167 -13.51 13.31 -4.32
C TRP A 167 -14.12 13.91 -5.60
N HIS A 168 -15.29 14.55 -5.53
CA HIS A 168 -15.91 15.21 -6.69
C HIS A 168 -15.01 16.31 -7.26
N LEU A 169 -14.38 17.11 -6.39
CA LEU A 169 -13.49 18.19 -6.81
C LEU A 169 -12.20 17.66 -7.45
N VAL A 170 -11.64 16.55 -6.93
CA VAL A 170 -10.47 15.90 -7.54
C VAL A 170 -10.81 15.37 -8.92
N LEU A 171 -11.90 14.63 -9.11
CA LEU A 171 -12.26 14.07 -10.42
C LEU A 171 -12.50 15.18 -11.44
N ARG A 172 -13.23 16.24 -11.06
CA ARG A 172 -13.42 17.42 -11.90
C ARG A 172 -12.09 18.10 -12.25
N GLY A 173 -11.24 18.31 -11.24
CA GLY A 173 -9.93 18.93 -11.44
C GLY A 173 -9.02 18.13 -12.37
N LEU A 174 -9.12 16.79 -12.37
CA LEU A 174 -8.39 15.94 -13.32
C LEU A 174 -8.89 16.16 -14.76
N ASP A 175 -10.21 16.23 -14.97
CA ASP A 175 -10.79 16.51 -16.28
C ASP A 175 -10.43 17.93 -16.78
N GLU A 176 -10.41 18.93 -15.90
CA GLU A 176 -9.96 20.29 -16.23
C GLU A 176 -8.50 20.34 -16.69
N ILE A 177 -7.62 19.56 -16.05
CA ILE A 177 -6.21 19.45 -16.46
C ILE A 177 -6.08 18.67 -17.78
N ALA A 178 -6.87 17.61 -17.96
CA ALA A 178 -6.93 16.86 -19.22
C ALA A 178 -7.33 17.79 -20.39
N MET A 179 -8.33 18.62 -20.19
CA MET A 179 -8.79 19.59 -21.19
C MET A 179 -7.73 20.66 -21.46
N SER A 180 -7.25 21.33 -20.42
CA SER A 180 -6.36 22.49 -20.58
C SER A 180 -4.97 22.13 -21.09
N ARG A 181 -4.40 20.98 -20.70
CA ARG A 181 -3.03 20.58 -21.08
C ARG A 181 -2.97 19.62 -22.26
N TYR A 182 -4.01 18.82 -22.48
CA TYR A 182 -3.99 17.73 -23.48
C TYR A 182 -5.16 17.79 -24.48
N GLY A 183 -6.08 18.75 -24.35
CA GLY A 183 -7.23 18.91 -25.25
C GLY A 183 -8.22 17.73 -25.20
N LYS A 184 -8.23 16.98 -24.10
CA LYS A 184 -9.13 15.83 -23.89
C LYS A 184 -10.28 16.25 -22.99
N ARG A 185 -11.49 15.79 -23.30
CA ARG A 185 -12.67 16.14 -22.50
C ARG A 185 -12.55 15.61 -21.08
N ASP A 186 -12.23 14.32 -20.98
CA ASP A 186 -12.14 13.61 -19.72
C ASP A 186 -10.70 13.09 -19.53
N PHE A 187 -10.24 13.01 -18.28
CA PHE A 187 -8.95 12.43 -17.92
C PHE A 187 -8.81 10.98 -18.41
N ALA A 188 -9.92 10.24 -18.43
CA ALA A 188 -9.97 8.88 -18.95
C ALA A 188 -9.61 8.78 -20.45
N ASP A 189 -9.80 9.84 -21.23
CA ASP A 189 -9.50 9.88 -22.68
C ASP A 189 -8.04 10.26 -22.99
N CYS A 190 -7.27 10.64 -21.97
CA CYS A 190 -5.85 10.89 -22.10
C CYS A 190 -5.06 9.60 -22.37
N GLU A 191 -3.96 9.72 -23.09
CA GLU A 191 -2.98 8.63 -23.16
C GLU A 191 -2.44 8.31 -21.77
N THR A 192 -2.07 7.04 -21.53
CA THR A 192 -1.58 6.58 -20.22
C THR A 192 -0.38 7.38 -19.72
N SER A 193 0.50 7.83 -20.61
CA SER A 193 1.64 8.70 -20.29
C SER A 193 1.18 10.05 -19.70
N ALA A 194 0.16 10.67 -20.32
CA ALA A 194 -0.44 11.91 -19.84
C ALA A 194 -1.19 11.69 -18.51
N GLN A 195 -1.93 10.59 -18.38
CA GLN A 195 -2.60 10.24 -17.11
C GLN A 195 -1.58 10.09 -15.96
N LYS A 196 -0.49 9.36 -16.19
CA LYS A 196 0.61 9.22 -15.22
C LYS A 196 1.25 10.57 -14.88
N ALA A 197 1.47 11.43 -15.86
CA ALA A 197 2.04 12.76 -15.63
C ALA A 197 1.11 13.64 -14.75
N ILE A 198 -0.19 13.69 -15.07
CA ILE A 198 -1.17 14.43 -14.28
C ILE A 198 -1.24 13.91 -12.83
N VAL A 199 -1.30 12.59 -12.66
CA VAL A 199 -1.31 11.97 -11.32
C VAL A 199 -0.01 12.24 -10.57
N GLY A 200 1.14 12.27 -11.25
CA GLY A 200 2.41 12.70 -10.66
C GLY A 200 2.38 14.14 -10.16
N PHE A 201 1.86 15.08 -10.95
CA PHE A 201 1.68 16.46 -10.49
C PHE A 201 0.70 16.56 -9.31
N LEU A 202 -0.36 15.76 -9.30
CA LEU A 202 -1.28 15.68 -8.16
C LEU A 202 -0.56 15.16 -6.91
N SER A 203 0.24 14.10 -7.02
CA SER A 203 0.96 13.51 -5.89
C SER A 203 1.99 14.47 -5.29
N GLU A 204 2.61 15.31 -6.12
CA GLU A 204 3.54 16.34 -5.66
C GLU A 204 2.84 17.61 -5.13
N GLY A 205 1.56 17.80 -5.41
CA GLY A 205 0.81 18.98 -4.99
C GLY A 205 0.99 20.18 -5.92
N GLU A 206 1.32 19.92 -7.20
CA GLU A 206 1.71 20.92 -8.19
C GLU A 206 0.58 21.27 -9.19
N LEU A 207 -0.60 20.65 -9.04
CA LEU A 207 -1.77 21.08 -9.80
C LEU A 207 -2.29 22.44 -9.29
N GLY A 208 -2.85 23.24 -10.17
CA GLY A 208 -3.33 24.59 -9.85
C GLY A 208 -4.24 25.13 -10.94
N GLY A 209 -4.98 26.19 -10.62
CA GLY A 209 -5.99 26.78 -11.49
C GLY A 209 -7.33 26.05 -11.40
N GLY A 210 -8.41 26.81 -11.62
CA GLY A 210 -9.76 26.24 -11.68
C GLY A 210 -10.18 25.62 -10.35
N THR A 211 -10.62 24.36 -10.37
CA THR A 211 -11.05 23.65 -9.16
C THR A 211 -9.92 23.51 -8.13
N TRP A 212 -8.66 23.40 -8.57
CA TRP A 212 -7.51 23.21 -7.68
C TRP A 212 -7.25 24.41 -6.76
N ASP A 213 -7.67 25.62 -7.13
CA ASP A 213 -7.50 26.82 -6.29
C ASP A 213 -8.39 26.79 -5.04
N SER A 214 -9.38 25.89 -5.00
CA SER A 214 -10.26 25.66 -3.85
C SER A 214 -9.80 24.54 -2.92
N LEU A 215 -8.70 23.85 -3.25
CA LEU A 215 -8.21 22.68 -2.54
C LEU A 215 -6.75 22.84 -2.09
N ASN A 216 -6.45 22.30 -0.92
CA ASN A 216 -5.07 21.93 -0.61
C ASN A 216 -4.71 20.64 -1.37
N VAL A 217 -4.02 20.77 -2.50
CA VAL A 217 -3.76 19.67 -3.45
C VAL A 217 -3.03 18.48 -2.79
N LYS A 218 -2.04 18.75 -1.94
CA LYS A 218 -1.30 17.69 -1.22
C LYS A 218 -2.20 16.92 -0.26
N ARG A 219 -3.14 17.61 0.39
CA ARG A 219 -4.14 16.97 1.27
C ARG A 219 -5.21 16.23 0.46
N ALA A 220 -5.63 16.77 -0.69
CA ALA A 220 -6.55 16.09 -1.60
C ALA A 220 -5.99 14.74 -2.09
N TRP A 221 -4.71 14.71 -2.48
CA TRP A 221 -3.99 13.46 -2.78
C TRP A 221 -4.02 12.48 -1.60
N SER A 222 -3.73 12.96 -0.39
CA SER A 222 -3.72 12.15 0.82
C SER A 222 -5.09 11.55 1.13
N VAL A 223 -6.17 12.32 0.96
CA VAL A 223 -7.57 11.86 1.13
C VAL A 223 -7.90 10.74 0.14
N CYS A 224 -7.53 10.92 -1.14
CA CYS A 224 -7.80 9.91 -2.17
C CYS A 224 -7.02 8.62 -1.91
N MET A 225 -5.70 8.74 -1.74
CA MET A 225 -4.81 7.57 -1.59
C MET A 225 -5.11 6.76 -0.33
N ARG A 226 -5.57 7.41 0.75
CA ARG A 226 -6.01 6.71 1.95
C ARG A 226 -7.12 5.71 1.66
N ILE A 227 -8.14 6.11 0.89
CA ILE A 227 -9.24 5.21 0.53
C ILE A 227 -8.81 4.22 -0.55
N ILE A 228 -8.10 4.66 -1.59
CA ILE A 228 -7.62 3.79 -2.68
C ILE A 228 -6.82 2.61 -2.13
N LEU A 229 -5.83 2.88 -1.27
CA LEU A 229 -4.98 1.85 -0.68
C LEU A 229 -5.74 0.97 0.31
N ALA A 230 -6.61 1.55 1.14
CA ALA A 230 -7.43 0.79 2.08
C ALA A 230 -8.33 -0.21 1.36
N GLU A 231 -8.98 0.21 0.27
CA GLU A 231 -9.86 -0.66 -0.51
C GLU A 231 -9.05 -1.71 -1.29
N PHE A 232 -7.96 -1.32 -1.97
CA PHE A 232 -7.10 -2.24 -2.71
C PHE A 232 -6.54 -3.36 -1.83
N TYR A 233 -5.83 -3.01 -0.74
CA TYR A 233 -5.21 -4.00 0.15
C TYR A 233 -6.20 -4.74 1.05
N SER A 234 -7.49 -4.39 1.01
CA SER A 234 -8.54 -5.19 1.62
C SER A 234 -9.02 -6.34 0.73
N HIS A 235 -8.72 -6.31 -0.56
CA HIS A 235 -9.25 -7.26 -1.54
C HIS A 235 -8.41 -8.56 -1.58
N PRO A 236 -9.05 -9.75 -1.62
CA PRO A 236 -8.33 -11.04 -1.67
C PRO A 236 -7.33 -11.19 -2.81
N TRP A 237 -7.56 -10.55 -3.96
CA TRP A 237 -6.61 -10.60 -5.07
C TRP A 237 -5.30 -9.89 -4.75
N ALA A 238 -5.34 -8.75 -4.06
CA ALA A 238 -4.13 -8.07 -3.59
C ALA A 238 -3.41 -8.92 -2.54
N TRP A 239 -4.14 -9.69 -1.72
CA TRP A 239 -3.53 -10.62 -0.76
C TRP A 239 -2.74 -11.71 -1.46
N ASN A 240 -3.26 -12.25 -2.57
CA ASN A 240 -2.54 -13.22 -3.39
C ASN A 240 -1.25 -12.62 -3.97
N GLU A 241 -1.30 -11.36 -4.40
CA GLU A 241 -0.17 -10.65 -5.00
C GLU A 241 1.00 -10.49 -4.01
N ILE A 242 0.68 -10.10 -2.76
CA ILE A 242 1.66 -9.83 -1.72
C ILE A 242 1.94 -11.03 -0.79
N GLY A 243 1.24 -12.15 -0.99
CA GLY A 243 1.36 -13.36 -0.17
C GLY A 243 0.80 -13.20 1.25
N PHE A 244 -0.17 -12.31 1.45
CA PHE A 244 -0.79 -12.09 2.75
C PHE A 244 -1.73 -13.24 3.11
N GLY A 245 -1.53 -13.81 4.31
CA GLY A 245 -2.24 -14.96 4.87
C GLY A 245 -3.77 -14.82 5.05
N GLY A 246 -4.34 -13.67 4.70
CA GLY A 246 -5.73 -13.32 4.96
C GLY A 246 -5.98 -12.91 6.42
N PRO A 247 -7.25 -12.69 6.81
CA PRO A 247 -7.62 -12.30 8.15
C PRO A 247 -7.12 -13.30 9.20
N ALA A 248 -6.61 -12.77 10.32
CA ALA A 248 -6.05 -13.61 11.37
C ALA A 248 -7.11 -14.44 12.10
N TYR A 249 -8.29 -13.88 12.37
CA TYR A 249 -9.28 -14.53 13.22
C TYR A 249 -9.98 -15.71 12.51
N PRO A 250 -10.25 -16.83 13.22
CA PRO A 250 -9.85 -17.19 14.58
C PRO A 250 -8.44 -17.78 14.72
N ARG A 251 -7.76 -18.14 13.62
CA ARG A 251 -6.47 -18.85 13.61
C ARG A 251 -5.34 -18.13 14.35
N GLY A 252 -5.30 -16.81 14.27
CA GLY A 252 -4.22 -15.94 14.73
C GLY A 252 -3.00 -15.93 13.79
N PHE A 253 -2.07 -15.00 14.08
CA PHE A 253 -0.68 -15.03 13.62
C PHE A 253 0.19 -15.34 14.85
N MET A 254 1.07 -16.34 14.75
CA MET A 254 1.93 -16.82 15.82
C MET A 254 3.34 -16.19 15.76
N ARG A 255 3.85 -15.94 14.57
CA ARG A 255 5.20 -15.41 14.33
C ARG A 255 5.14 -13.89 14.19
N LEU A 256 5.02 -13.23 15.34
CA LEU A 256 5.07 -11.77 15.46
C LEU A 256 6.49 -11.36 15.85
N GLY A 257 7.21 -10.62 15.00
CA GLY A 257 8.55 -10.13 15.36
C GLY A 257 9.28 -9.38 14.24
N PRO A 258 10.33 -8.61 14.59
CA PRO A 258 11.11 -7.80 13.64
C PRO A 258 11.98 -8.64 12.68
N THR A 259 12.16 -9.92 12.99
CA THR A 259 12.77 -10.90 12.09
C THR A 259 11.66 -11.57 11.29
N SER A 260 11.72 -11.47 9.97
CA SER A 260 10.75 -12.01 9.00
C SER A 260 10.67 -13.54 9.02
N VAL A 261 10.10 -14.10 10.08
CA VAL A 261 9.90 -15.55 10.20
C VAL A 261 8.52 -15.89 9.66
N ARG A 262 8.48 -16.51 8.47
CA ARG A 262 7.25 -16.96 7.81
C ARG A 262 6.40 -17.84 8.70
N GLU A 263 5.08 -17.68 8.68
CA GLU A 263 4.14 -18.63 9.27
C GLU A 263 4.23 -20.01 8.61
N PRO A 264 3.82 -21.10 9.28
CA PRO A 264 3.81 -22.44 8.68
C PRO A 264 3.00 -22.55 7.38
N PHE A 265 2.02 -21.67 7.19
CA PHE A 265 1.18 -21.60 6.00
C PHE A 265 1.65 -20.56 4.96
N GLU A 266 2.66 -19.74 5.29
CA GLU A 266 3.26 -18.80 4.36
C GLU A 266 4.35 -19.49 3.54
N LYS A 267 4.43 -19.12 2.26
CA LYS A 267 5.45 -19.64 1.34
C LYS A 267 6.54 -18.58 1.12
N PRO A 268 7.77 -18.97 0.77
CA PRO A 268 8.69 -18.04 0.12
C PRO A 268 8.06 -17.45 -1.14
N GLY A 269 8.44 -16.20 -1.45
CA GLY A 269 8.21 -15.67 -2.79
C GLY A 269 8.98 -16.52 -3.81
N ALA A 270 8.53 -16.51 -5.07
CA ALA A 270 9.22 -17.19 -6.17
C ALA A 270 10.50 -16.48 -6.63
N THR A 271 10.85 -15.39 -5.95
CA THR A 271 11.88 -14.40 -6.29
C THR A 271 12.53 -13.95 -4.98
N ASP A 272 13.85 -13.80 -4.99
CA ASP A 272 14.62 -13.15 -3.92
C ASP A 272 14.93 -11.69 -4.26
N GLU A 273 14.64 -11.27 -5.50
CA GLU A 273 14.72 -9.90 -5.96
C GLU A 273 13.89 -9.01 -5.02
N ASP A 274 14.56 -8.00 -4.48
CA ASP A 274 13.93 -6.95 -3.70
C ASP A 274 13.16 -6.07 -4.69
N PRO A 275 11.82 -5.95 -4.59
CA PRO A 275 11.04 -5.11 -5.50
C PRO A 275 11.45 -3.62 -5.44
N VAL A 276 12.30 -3.24 -4.48
CA VAL A 276 12.90 -1.92 -4.40
C VAL A 276 14.29 -1.82 -5.02
N ARG A 277 15.04 -2.92 -5.13
CA ARG A 277 16.34 -2.95 -5.83
C ARG A 277 16.13 -3.18 -7.32
N VAL A 278 16.83 -2.40 -8.13
CA VAL A 278 16.81 -2.51 -9.59
C VAL A 278 17.94 -3.46 -9.99
N ASP A 279 17.65 -4.47 -10.81
CA ASP A 279 18.70 -5.15 -11.57
C ASP A 279 19.19 -4.19 -12.66
N VAL A 280 20.46 -3.80 -12.57
CA VAL A 280 21.14 -3.05 -13.62
C VAL A 280 21.48 -4.05 -14.73
N PRO A 281 20.94 -3.93 -15.96
CA PRO A 281 21.38 -4.76 -17.06
C PRO A 281 22.82 -4.36 -17.42
N GLY A 282 23.79 -5.23 -17.13
CA GLY A 282 25.17 -5.11 -17.64
C GLY A 282 26.32 -5.03 -16.63
N GLN A 283 26.19 -5.58 -15.43
CA GLN A 283 27.37 -5.84 -14.58
C GLN A 283 27.47 -7.33 -14.22
N GLU A 284 28.19 -8.08 -15.06
CA GLU A 284 28.91 -9.31 -14.67
C GLU A 284 30.30 -8.95 -14.16
#